data_AF-A0A8S9UMH3-F1
#
_entry.id   AF-A0A8S9UMH3-F1
#
_cell.length_a   1.000
_cell.length_b   1.000
_cell.length_c   1.000
_cell.angle_alpha   90.00
_cell.angle_beta   90.00
_cell.angle_gamma   90.00
#
_symmetry.space_group_name_H-M   'P 1'
#
loop_
_entity.id
_entity.type
_entity.pdbx_description
1 polymer ?
#
loop_
_entity_poly.entity_id
_entity_poly.type
_entity_poly.pdbx_seq_one_letter_code
_entity_poly.pdbx_strand_id
1 'polypeptide(L)'
;MSDVFGAQYLVLPTEAEQIVERLEGQTLEQIGRSTQWLEHHHAMEKLNLQAHQSAQRKQDNFVVESLLTFDKFPAVISNLLSLELWKANILPLLQCQDKDAASLRLYFVVYHEATLTNLLEVAFFHEHVVESLTDDLLLELVDYCMRKLSWMVGLPRERIAEATSFHKSGSELVQMMRAQSPREELQRQRMEIEFRVAVQTVTILRYVAERLHALPLSVVSRLLDKHDALLTFVALVENPPWTHKAVVKLPPAKDSEDQRLRTEVKWKKFVDQKWVLVEPSDLLALTTTEAQVWLTIYYLLCTKSAREHYEVTQYRKDQLLRIRKYLNELLVDQLPLLADVQRYLDELAIVQVGSTSALGKNGLVMEAVPYLRDSILRTFRSRYRELAREFDELSANFSRGEDLKALAELYQMEGVEELLEGGNSAANDDDENTEDNNDSERDLVDLVPTRVKLEFLNSAHKQSIPDKNALIVELDNNEEPAQSEADMVEVELIVDQESRKTMESRTQRYYRYRLRQDEKPKKTGFIQSHASVEAHVWFTGSEKSREHELRLSCDDLQLPETKEADSSSGMAKLWKQIGSFEESSLVVVQCQLITEIPRGNNADEVGSGGYHLGALYLAVSY
;
A
#
# COMPACT_ATOMS: atom_id res chain seq x y z
N MET A 1 7.40 -24.91 -30.06
CA MET A 1 6.90 -23.53 -30.29
C MET A 1 5.82 -23.26 -29.24
N SER A 2 6.22 -23.48 -27.99
CA SER A 2 5.37 -23.67 -26.81
C SER A 2 6.36 -23.56 -25.66
N ASP A 3 6.57 -22.34 -25.17
CA ASP A 3 7.26 -21.93 -23.92
C ASP A 3 7.49 -20.42 -23.95
N VAL A 4 6.41 -19.64 -24.00
CA VAL A 4 6.46 -18.15 -23.98
C VAL A 4 5.52 -17.53 -22.93
N PHE A 5 4.77 -18.30 -22.14
CA PHE A 5 3.77 -17.73 -21.23
C PHE A 5 3.98 -18.19 -19.78
N GLY A 6 4.95 -17.56 -19.11
CA GLY A 6 5.12 -17.61 -17.65
C GLY A 6 4.25 -16.60 -16.88
N ALA A 7 3.17 -16.08 -17.49
CA ALA A 7 2.22 -15.19 -16.82
C ALA A 7 0.82 -15.80 -16.90
N GLN A 8 0.31 -16.27 -15.76
CA GLN A 8 -1.05 -16.79 -15.65
C GLN A 8 -2.06 -15.63 -15.70
N TYR A 9 -2.62 -15.36 -16.88
CA TYR A 9 -3.62 -14.31 -17.05
C TYR A 9 -5.02 -14.83 -16.71
N LEU A 10 -5.82 -14.05 -15.98
CA LEU A 10 -7.27 -14.28 -15.84
C LEU A 10 -8.00 -14.13 -17.17
N VAL A 11 -7.55 -13.17 -17.99
CA VAL A 11 -8.07 -12.89 -19.32
C VAL A 11 -6.88 -12.65 -20.24
N LEU A 12 -6.80 -13.38 -21.35
CA LEU A 12 -5.72 -13.20 -22.31
C LEU A 12 -5.75 -11.78 -22.91
N PRO A 13 -4.59 -11.16 -23.24
CA PRO A 13 -4.55 -9.82 -23.78
C PRO A 13 -5.46 -9.60 -25.01
N THR A 14 -5.48 -10.55 -25.95
CA THR A 14 -6.33 -10.49 -27.15
C THR A 14 -7.82 -10.63 -26.83
N GLU A 15 -8.18 -11.37 -25.78
CA GLU A 15 -9.56 -11.46 -25.32
C GLU A 15 -9.97 -10.14 -24.66
N ALA A 16 -9.10 -9.54 -23.83
CA ALA A 16 -9.37 -8.26 -23.19
C ALA A 16 -9.57 -7.14 -24.21
N GLU A 17 -8.72 -7.07 -25.24
CA GLU A 17 -8.87 -6.11 -26.35
C GLU A 17 -10.24 -6.23 -27.03
N GLN A 18 -10.66 -7.46 -27.36
CA GLN A 18 -11.97 -7.71 -27.98
C GLN A 18 -13.15 -7.33 -27.07
N ILE A 19 -13.02 -7.59 -25.76
CA ILE A 19 -14.04 -7.18 -24.79
C ILE A 19 -14.10 -5.65 -24.73
N VAL A 20 -12.95 -4.98 -24.62
CA VAL A 20 -12.85 -3.53 -24.54
C VAL A 20 -13.42 -2.85 -25.80
N GLU A 21 -13.07 -3.35 -26.99
CA GLU A 21 -13.55 -2.79 -28.25
C GLU A 21 -15.09 -2.80 -28.34
N ARG A 22 -15.73 -3.84 -27.80
CA ARG A 22 -17.20 -4.00 -27.77
C ARG A 22 -17.89 -3.22 -26.65
N LEU A 23 -17.17 -2.51 -25.79
CA LEU A 23 -17.79 -1.73 -24.71
C LEU A 23 -18.62 -0.58 -25.28
N GLU A 24 -19.87 -0.52 -24.83
CA GLU A 24 -20.86 0.48 -25.22
C GLU A 24 -21.52 1.11 -24.00
N GLY A 25 -22.01 2.33 -24.21
CA GLY A 25 -22.81 3.05 -23.22
C GLY A 25 -24.12 2.32 -22.89
N GLN A 26 -24.36 2.05 -21.61
CA GLN A 26 -25.57 1.42 -21.09
C GLN A 26 -26.56 2.50 -20.65
N THR A 27 -27.71 2.56 -21.31
CA THR A 27 -28.80 3.48 -20.95
C THR A 27 -29.58 2.97 -19.74
N LEU A 28 -30.33 3.85 -19.08
CA LEU A 28 -31.17 3.50 -17.93
C LEU A 28 -32.20 2.41 -18.22
N GLU A 29 -32.57 2.22 -19.49
CA GLU A 29 -33.54 1.22 -19.94
C GLU A 29 -32.93 -0.18 -20.04
N GLN A 30 -31.61 -0.29 -20.20
CA GLN A 30 -30.93 -1.58 -20.41
C GLN A 30 -30.45 -2.19 -19.09
N ILE A 31 -30.19 -1.34 -18.08
CA ILE A 31 -29.63 -1.75 -16.78
C ILE A 31 -30.47 -2.84 -16.11
N GLY A 32 -29.85 -4.00 -15.92
CA GLY A 32 -30.42 -5.14 -15.19
C GLY A 32 -31.57 -5.88 -15.88
N ARG A 33 -31.97 -5.46 -17.10
CA ARG A 33 -33.17 -5.99 -17.77
C ARG A 33 -32.91 -7.17 -18.70
N SER A 34 -31.81 -7.13 -19.45
CA SER A 34 -31.51 -8.12 -20.49
C SER A 34 -30.40 -9.09 -20.05
N THR A 35 -30.34 -10.25 -20.70
CA THR A 35 -29.18 -11.16 -20.61
C THR A 35 -27.91 -10.49 -21.14
N GLN A 36 -28.04 -9.67 -22.18
CA GLN A 36 -26.94 -8.88 -22.73
C GLN A 36 -26.33 -7.93 -21.68
N TRP A 37 -27.14 -7.33 -20.81
CA TRP A 37 -26.60 -6.50 -19.73
C TRP A 37 -25.83 -7.32 -18.69
N LEU A 38 -26.26 -8.55 -18.39
CA LEU A 38 -25.48 -9.45 -17.52
C LEU A 38 -24.15 -9.84 -18.15
N GLU A 39 -24.15 -10.18 -19.45
CA GLU A 39 -22.93 -10.47 -20.20
C GLU A 39 -21.97 -9.27 -20.16
N HIS A 40 -22.50 -8.04 -20.31
CA HIS A 40 -21.73 -6.81 -20.15
C HIS A 40 -21.17 -6.66 -18.72
N HIS A 41 -21.99 -6.91 -17.69
CA HIS A 41 -21.56 -6.86 -16.30
C HIS A 41 -20.39 -7.82 -16.03
N HIS A 42 -20.52 -9.08 -16.46
CA HIS A 42 -19.47 -10.09 -16.32
C HIS A 42 -18.21 -9.73 -17.10
N ALA A 43 -18.36 -9.23 -18.33
CA ALA A 43 -17.25 -8.79 -19.14
C ALA A 43 -16.48 -7.65 -18.45
N MET A 44 -17.18 -6.69 -17.85
CA MET A 44 -16.56 -5.62 -17.08
C MET A 44 -15.89 -6.11 -15.80
N GLU A 45 -16.48 -7.09 -15.11
CA GLU A 45 -15.87 -7.70 -13.92
C GLU A 45 -14.59 -8.46 -14.25
N LYS A 46 -14.58 -9.21 -15.35
CA LYS A 46 -13.37 -9.86 -15.88
C LYS A 46 -12.25 -8.87 -16.17
N LEU A 47 -12.56 -7.78 -16.88
CA LEU A 47 -11.59 -6.71 -17.14
C LEU A 47 -11.06 -6.08 -15.85
N ASN A 48 -11.96 -5.82 -14.90
CA ASN A 48 -11.58 -5.28 -13.59
C ASN A 48 -10.62 -6.22 -12.84
N LEU A 49 -10.97 -7.51 -12.72
CA LEU A 49 -10.12 -8.50 -12.05
C LEU A 49 -8.74 -8.60 -12.70
N GLN A 50 -8.69 -8.66 -14.04
CA GLN A 50 -7.42 -8.68 -14.78
C GLN A 50 -6.59 -7.41 -14.54
N ALA A 51 -7.21 -6.23 -14.56
CA ALA A 51 -6.52 -4.97 -14.31
C ALA A 51 -5.88 -4.93 -12.90
N HIS A 52 -6.57 -5.47 -11.89
CA HIS A 52 -5.99 -5.60 -10.54
C HIS A 52 -4.87 -6.62 -10.46
N GLN A 53 -5.00 -7.76 -11.15
CA GLN A 53 -3.94 -8.77 -11.20
C GLN A 53 -2.67 -8.20 -11.81
N SER A 54 -2.79 -7.46 -12.92
CA SER A 54 -1.66 -6.75 -13.54
C SER A 54 -1.01 -5.77 -12.55
N ALA A 55 -1.81 -4.99 -11.81
CA ALA A 55 -1.31 -4.06 -10.79
C ALA A 55 -0.61 -4.78 -9.62
N GLN A 56 -1.20 -5.87 -9.09
CA GLN A 56 -0.64 -6.65 -7.98
C GLN A 56 0.70 -7.28 -8.36
N ARG A 57 0.80 -7.78 -9.60
CA ARG A 57 2.03 -8.39 -10.16
C ARG A 57 3.02 -7.35 -10.71
N LYS A 58 2.71 -6.05 -10.61
CA LYS A 58 3.52 -4.94 -11.14
C LYS A 58 3.86 -5.12 -12.63
N GLN A 59 2.92 -5.65 -13.39
CA GLN A 59 3.01 -5.84 -14.83
C GLN A 59 2.33 -4.70 -15.59
N ASP A 60 2.62 -4.58 -16.87
CA ASP A 60 1.94 -3.63 -17.75
C ASP A 60 0.43 -3.91 -17.78
N ASN A 61 -0.35 -2.86 -17.58
CA ASN A 61 -1.79 -2.96 -17.47
C ASN A 61 -2.45 -2.86 -18.85
N PHE A 62 -2.38 -3.95 -19.62
CA PHE A 62 -2.92 -3.99 -20.99
C PHE A 62 -4.42 -3.72 -21.08
N VAL A 63 -5.19 -3.96 -20.01
CA VAL A 63 -6.62 -3.59 -19.94
C VAL A 63 -6.77 -2.07 -19.96
N VAL A 64 -5.99 -1.37 -19.14
CA VAL A 64 -5.98 0.11 -19.10
C VAL A 64 -5.50 0.69 -20.42
N GLU A 65 -4.43 0.14 -21.00
CA GLU A 65 -3.92 0.56 -22.30
C GLU A 65 -4.94 0.33 -23.43
N SER A 66 -5.69 -0.77 -23.38
CA SER A 66 -6.76 -1.04 -24.34
C SER A 66 -7.91 -0.04 -24.20
N LEU A 67 -8.32 0.28 -22.97
CA LEU A 67 -9.37 1.27 -22.70
C LEU A 67 -9.00 2.66 -23.24
N LEU A 68 -7.73 3.02 -23.13
CA LEU A 68 -7.20 4.26 -23.67
C LEU A 68 -7.13 4.23 -25.20
N THR A 69 -6.55 3.17 -25.76
CA THR A 69 -6.36 3.02 -27.22
C THR A 69 -7.67 3.02 -27.99
N PHE A 70 -8.71 2.38 -27.45
CA PHE A 70 -10.04 2.31 -28.06
C PHE A 70 -11.00 3.43 -27.63
N ASP A 71 -10.52 4.43 -26.88
CA ASP A 71 -11.31 5.57 -26.37
C ASP A 71 -12.61 5.14 -25.64
N LYS A 72 -12.47 4.24 -24.66
CA LYS A 72 -13.61 3.63 -23.95
C LYS A 72 -13.91 4.24 -22.58
N PHE A 73 -13.03 5.10 -22.05
CA PHE A 73 -13.33 5.87 -20.84
C PHE A 73 -14.64 6.68 -20.89
N PRO A 74 -15.03 7.33 -22.01
CA PRO A 74 -16.33 8.00 -22.10
C PRO A 74 -17.50 7.05 -21.84
N ALA A 75 -17.44 5.82 -22.37
CA ALA A 75 -18.48 4.80 -22.16
C ALA A 75 -18.50 4.31 -20.70
N VAL A 76 -17.33 4.04 -20.12
CA VAL A 76 -17.21 3.61 -18.71
C VAL A 76 -17.77 4.67 -17.75
N ILE A 77 -17.44 5.95 -17.96
CA ILE A 77 -17.94 7.07 -17.15
C ILE A 77 -19.45 7.27 -17.37
N SER A 78 -19.93 7.19 -18.61
CA SER A 78 -21.38 7.27 -18.89
C SER A 78 -22.17 6.15 -18.19
N ASN A 79 -21.64 4.92 -18.17
CA ASN A 79 -22.23 3.78 -17.49
C ASN A 79 -22.28 4.00 -15.97
N LEU A 80 -21.19 4.54 -15.41
CA LEU A 80 -21.09 4.89 -14.00
C LEU A 80 -22.16 5.91 -13.59
N LEU A 81 -22.30 7.00 -14.36
CA LEU A 81 -23.31 8.04 -14.10
C LEU A 81 -24.73 7.52 -14.30
N SER A 82 -24.94 6.64 -15.28
CA SER A 82 -26.22 5.98 -15.53
C SER A 82 -26.64 5.10 -14.35
N LEU A 83 -25.71 4.33 -13.77
CA LEU A 83 -25.94 3.53 -12.57
C LEU A 83 -26.21 4.41 -11.34
N GLU A 84 -25.45 5.49 -11.14
CA GLU A 84 -25.69 6.46 -10.05
C GLU A 84 -27.14 6.95 -10.10
N LEU A 85 -27.61 7.36 -11.28
CA LEU A 85 -28.98 7.86 -11.49
C LEU A 85 -30.03 6.76 -11.37
N TRP A 86 -29.76 5.56 -11.88
CA TRP A 86 -30.66 4.42 -11.80
C TRP A 86 -30.89 4.01 -10.33
N LYS A 87 -29.81 3.90 -9.54
CA LYS A 87 -29.88 3.59 -8.10
C LYS A 87 -30.60 4.68 -7.30
N ALA A 88 -30.45 5.94 -7.68
CA ALA A 88 -31.07 7.05 -6.97
C ALA A 88 -32.58 7.17 -7.28
N ASN A 89 -33.00 6.92 -8.53
CA ASN A 89 -34.33 7.29 -8.99
C ASN A 89 -35.24 6.12 -9.38
N ILE A 90 -34.69 4.99 -9.84
CA ILE A 90 -35.46 3.82 -10.30
C ILE A 90 -35.51 2.76 -9.21
N LEU A 91 -34.36 2.38 -8.65
CA LEU A 91 -34.27 1.35 -7.61
C LEU A 91 -35.28 1.54 -6.46
N PRO A 92 -35.48 2.74 -5.88
CA PRO A 92 -36.42 2.93 -4.78
C PRO A 92 -37.90 2.69 -5.15
N LEU A 93 -38.23 2.71 -6.44
CA LEU A 93 -39.60 2.55 -6.96
C LEU A 93 -39.96 1.08 -7.21
N LEU A 94 -38.97 0.19 -7.30
CA LEU A 94 -39.15 -1.22 -7.65
C LEU A 94 -39.88 -1.99 -6.54
N GLN A 95 -40.89 -2.75 -6.91
CA GLN A 95 -41.60 -3.66 -6.00
C GLN A 95 -40.92 -5.04 -5.92
N CYS A 96 -40.11 -5.40 -6.91
CA CYS A 96 -39.38 -6.67 -6.94
C CYS A 96 -38.28 -6.78 -5.87
N GLN A 97 -37.96 -5.70 -5.14
CA GLN A 97 -37.00 -5.69 -4.03
C GLN A 97 -37.39 -6.68 -2.91
N ASP A 98 -38.68 -6.98 -2.77
CA ASP A 98 -39.20 -7.92 -1.78
C ASP A 98 -39.17 -9.39 -2.27
N LYS A 99 -38.83 -9.64 -3.54
CA LYS A 99 -38.84 -10.97 -4.15
C LYS A 99 -37.44 -11.60 -4.14
N ASP A 100 -37.35 -12.82 -3.63
CA ASP A 100 -36.10 -13.61 -3.64
C ASP A 100 -35.56 -13.89 -5.05
N ALA A 101 -36.46 -14.06 -6.04
CA ALA A 101 -36.07 -14.30 -7.43
C ALA A 101 -35.28 -13.14 -8.06
N ALA A 102 -35.52 -11.90 -7.63
CA ALA A 102 -34.88 -10.70 -8.18
C ALA A 102 -33.70 -10.20 -7.33
N SER A 103 -33.47 -10.78 -6.15
CA SER A 103 -32.50 -10.25 -5.18
C SER A 103 -31.07 -10.24 -5.75
N LEU A 104 -30.67 -11.32 -6.41
CA LEU A 104 -29.31 -11.45 -6.96
C LEU A 104 -29.12 -10.55 -8.18
N ARG A 105 -30.14 -10.42 -9.04
CA ARG A 105 -30.13 -9.48 -10.16
C ARG A 105 -29.95 -8.04 -9.69
N LEU A 106 -30.68 -7.63 -8.66
CA LEU A 106 -30.57 -6.29 -8.08
C LEU A 106 -29.22 -6.07 -7.42
N TYR A 107 -28.66 -7.10 -6.78
CA TYR A 107 -27.29 -7.06 -6.26
C TYR A 107 -26.28 -6.78 -7.36
N PHE A 108 -26.31 -7.51 -8.50
CA PHE A 108 -25.39 -7.26 -9.62
C PHE A 108 -25.50 -5.83 -10.15
N VAL A 109 -26.71 -5.29 -10.30
CA VAL A 109 -26.90 -3.89 -10.74
C VAL A 109 -26.25 -2.92 -9.78
N VAL A 110 -26.43 -3.12 -8.46
CA VAL A 110 -25.84 -2.24 -7.46
C VAL A 110 -24.33 -2.40 -7.40
N TYR A 111 -23.83 -3.62 -7.47
CA TYR A 111 -22.42 -3.98 -7.41
C TYR A 111 -21.64 -3.50 -8.64
N HIS A 112 -22.28 -3.44 -9.81
CA HIS A 112 -21.65 -2.99 -11.03
C HIS A 112 -21.05 -1.57 -10.92
N GLU A 113 -21.62 -0.70 -10.08
CA GLU A 113 -21.01 0.62 -9.81
C GLU A 113 -19.63 0.49 -9.14
N ALA A 114 -19.47 -0.46 -8.22
CA ALA A 114 -18.17 -0.76 -7.63
C ALA A 114 -17.20 -1.31 -8.67
N THR A 115 -17.63 -2.22 -9.55
CA THR A 115 -16.78 -2.73 -10.65
C THR A 115 -16.24 -1.59 -11.52
N LEU A 116 -17.09 -0.66 -11.94
CA LEU A 116 -16.68 0.48 -12.78
C LEU A 116 -15.77 1.45 -12.00
N THR A 117 -16.11 1.76 -10.76
CA THR A 117 -15.31 2.67 -9.92
C THR A 117 -13.93 2.08 -9.64
N ASN A 118 -13.85 0.78 -9.38
CA ASN A 118 -12.61 0.06 -9.10
C ASN A 118 -11.68 0.01 -10.32
N LEU A 119 -12.24 -0.25 -11.51
CA LEU A 119 -11.48 -0.20 -12.76
C LEU A 119 -10.94 1.21 -13.03
N LEU A 120 -11.74 2.25 -12.77
CA LEU A 120 -11.29 3.64 -12.87
C LEU A 120 -10.20 3.97 -11.85
N GLU A 121 -10.30 3.47 -10.62
CA GLU A 121 -9.27 3.63 -9.59
C GLU A 121 -7.92 3.04 -10.04
N VAL A 122 -7.93 1.83 -10.61
CA VAL A 122 -6.72 1.21 -11.18
C VAL A 122 -6.21 1.98 -12.39
N ALA A 123 -7.09 2.40 -13.29
CA ALA A 123 -6.70 3.17 -14.47
C ALA A 123 -6.05 4.51 -14.10
N PHE A 124 -6.60 5.23 -13.12
CA PHE A 124 -6.13 6.55 -12.71
C PHE A 124 -4.82 6.52 -11.92
N PHE A 125 -4.40 5.35 -11.43
CA PHE A 125 -3.05 5.18 -10.93
C PHE A 125 -2.00 5.48 -12.00
N HIS A 126 -2.32 5.25 -13.27
CA HIS A 126 -1.45 5.56 -14.39
C HIS A 126 -1.58 7.03 -14.80
N GLU A 127 -0.49 7.78 -14.65
CA GLU A 127 -0.43 9.23 -14.88
C GLU A 127 -0.96 9.67 -16.25
N HIS A 128 -0.60 8.94 -17.31
CA HIS A 128 -0.99 9.26 -18.68
C HIS A 128 -2.49 9.12 -18.93
N VAL A 129 -3.20 8.30 -18.15
CA VAL A 129 -4.66 8.19 -18.25
C VAL A 129 -5.29 9.50 -17.84
N VAL A 130 -4.90 10.07 -16.69
CA VAL A 130 -5.45 11.33 -16.18
C VAL A 130 -5.19 12.48 -17.15
N GLU A 131 -4.01 12.52 -17.78
CA GLU A 131 -3.66 13.54 -18.77
C GLU A 131 -4.40 13.40 -20.10
N SER A 132 -4.74 12.17 -20.50
CA SER A 132 -5.35 11.89 -21.80
C SER A 132 -6.86 12.05 -21.81
N LEU A 133 -7.50 12.06 -20.63
CA LEU A 133 -8.94 12.27 -20.53
C LEU A 133 -9.32 13.69 -20.96
N THR A 134 -10.44 13.80 -21.68
CA THR A 134 -10.99 15.12 -22.03
C THR A 134 -11.48 15.86 -20.78
N ASP A 135 -11.33 17.19 -20.80
CA ASP A 135 -11.72 18.09 -19.72
C ASP A 135 -13.14 17.83 -19.22
N ASP A 136 -14.09 17.64 -20.14
CA ASP A 136 -15.50 17.41 -19.82
C ASP A 136 -15.74 16.08 -19.09
N LEU A 137 -15.02 15.02 -19.47
CA LEU A 137 -15.12 13.71 -18.82
C LEU A 137 -14.50 13.75 -17.42
N LEU A 138 -13.36 14.42 -17.28
CA LEU A 138 -12.72 14.57 -15.99
C LEU A 138 -13.59 15.40 -15.02
N LEU A 139 -14.27 16.43 -15.53
CA LEU A 139 -15.26 17.19 -14.75
C LEU A 139 -16.42 16.31 -14.25
N GLU A 140 -16.98 15.45 -15.10
CA GLU A 140 -18.04 14.52 -14.71
C GLU A 140 -17.60 13.54 -13.62
N LEU A 141 -16.36 13.04 -13.71
CA LEU A 141 -15.81 12.13 -12.71
C LEU A 141 -15.52 12.85 -11.38
N VAL A 142 -14.92 14.04 -11.41
CA VAL A 142 -14.71 14.87 -10.20
C VAL A 142 -16.04 15.13 -9.51
N ASP A 143 -17.05 15.49 -10.28
CA ASP A 143 -18.41 15.70 -9.80
C ASP A 143 -19.03 14.46 -9.15
N TYR A 144 -18.86 13.29 -9.77
CA TYR A 144 -19.27 12.01 -9.23
C TYR A 144 -18.57 11.72 -7.89
N CYS A 145 -17.24 11.80 -7.86
CA CYS A 145 -16.45 11.58 -6.65
C CYS A 145 -16.87 12.53 -5.53
N MET A 146 -17.05 13.82 -5.82
CA MET A 146 -17.47 14.80 -4.82
C MET A 146 -18.88 14.55 -4.29
N ARG A 147 -19.82 14.02 -5.09
CA ARG A 147 -21.13 13.58 -4.60
C ARG A 147 -21.00 12.38 -3.64
N LYS A 148 -20.14 11.41 -3.96
CA LYS A 148 -19.88 10.25 -3.10
C LYS A 148 -19.21 10.65 -1.78
N LEU A 149 -18.21 11.53 -1.83
CA LEU A 149 -17.59 12.07 -0.62
C LEU A 149 -18.58 12.91 0.22
N SER A 150 -19.42 13.73 -0.42
CA SER A 150 -20.45 14.50 0.28
C SER A 150 -21.45 13.60 1.00
N TRP A 151 -21.87 12.51 0.35
CA TRP A 151 -22.71 11.50 0.98
C TRP A 151 -22.02 10.84 2.19
N MET A 152 -20.74 10.49 2.05
CA MET A 152 -19.96 9.84 3.12
C MET A 152 -19.71 10.77 4.31
N VAL A 153 -19.35 12.04 4.08
CA VAL A 153 -19.17 13.06 5.13
C VAL A 153 -20.50 13.39 5.81
N GLY A 154 -21.61 13.39 5.07
CA GLY A 154 -22.94 13.67 5.60
C GLY A 154 -23.53 12.54 6.45
N LEU A 155 -22.92 11.35 6.44
CA LEU A 155 -23.45 10.17 7.12
C LEU A 155 -22.65 9.85 8.39
N PRO A 156 -23.29 9.80 9.58
CA PRO A 156 -22.59 9.45 10.81
C PRO A 156 -21.93 8.07 10.72
N ARG A 157 -20.66 7.97 11.12
CA ARG A 157 -19.91 6.70 11.12
C ARG A 157 -20.60 5.59 11.90
N GLU A 158 -21.34 5.93 12.97
CA GLU A 158 -22.09 4.96 13.77
C GLU A 158 -23.20 4.31 12.95
N ARG A 159 -23.85 5.06 12.05
CA ARG A 159 -24.86 4.51 11.13
C ARG A 159 -24.25 3.57 10.10
N ILE A 160 -23.06 3.90 9.59
CA ILE A 160 -22.32 3.02 8.68
C ILE A 160 -21.97 1.73 9.40
N ALA A 161 -21.49 1.82 10.64
CA ALA A 161 -21.19 0.66 11.46
C ALA A 161 -22.46 -0.17 11.70
N GLU A 162 -23.57 0.41 12.16
CA GLU A 162 -24.82 -0.31 12.46
C GLU A 162 -25.44 -1.01 11.24
N ALA A 163 -25.46 -0.30 10.10
CA ALA A 163 -26.14 -0.75 8.90
C ALA A 163 -25.37 -1.82 8.13
N THR A 164 -24.04 -1.85 8.23
CA THR A 164 -23.19 -2.83 7.53
C THR A 164 -23.07 -4.13 8.34
N SER A 165 -22.55 -5.19 7.75
CA SER A 165 -22.28 -6.46 8.44
C SER A 165 -20.83 -6.88 8.39
N PHE A 166 -19.96 -6.08 7.77
CA PHE A 166 -18.52 -6.34 7.69
C PHE A 166 -17.84 -6.58 9.05
N HIS A 167 -18.46 -6.11 10.14
CA HIS A 167 -17.94 -6.18 11.48
C HIS A 167 -18.55 -7.33 12.31
N LYS A 168 -19.52 -8.07 11.77
CA LYS A 168 -20.26 -9.14 12.46
C LYS A 168 -19.52 -10.48 12.32
N SER A 169 -19.57 -11.29 13.37
CA SER A 169 -19.00 -12.65 13.35
C SER A 169 -19.82 -13.57 12.44
N GLY A 170 -19.24 -14.68 11.97
CA GLY A 170 -19.94 -15.62 11.08
C GLY A 170 -21.25 -16.17 11.65
N SER A 171 -21.33 -16.39 12.97
CA SER A 171 -22.56 -16.81 13.64
C SER A 171 -23.63 -15.71 13.67
N GLU A 172 -23.23 -14.46 13.94
CA GLU A 172 -24.12 -13.28 13.87
C GLU A 172 -24.61 -13.02 12.44
N LEU A 173 -23.75 -13.23 11.44
CA LEU A 173 -24.09 -13.08 10.03
C LEU A 173 -25.15 -14.12 9.62
N VAL A 174 -24.96 -15.39 10.00
CA VAL A 174 -25.93 -16.46 9.72
C VAL A 174 -27.27 -16.20 10.41
N GLN A 175 -27.26 -15.70 11.65
CA GLN A 175 -28.48 -15.33 12.36
C GLN A 175 -29.20 -14.16 11.68
N MET A 176 -28.44 -13.16 11.24
CA MET A 176 -28.95 -11.98 10.54
C MET A 176 -29.55 -12.35 9.19
N MET A 177 -28.86 -13.16 8.38
CA MET A 177 -29.35 -13.66 7.09
C MET A 177 -30.66 -14.44 7.21
N ARG A 178 -30.86 -15.19 8.31
CA ARG A 178 -32.10 -15.93 8.56
C ARG A 178 -33.28 -15.05 8.97
N ALA A 179 -33.00 -13.87 9.54
CA ALA A 179 -34.02 -12.98 10.08
C ALA A 179 -34.41 -11.85 9.12
N GLN A 180 -33.55 -11.51 8.16
CA GLN A 180 -33.74 -10.37 7.26
C GLN A 180 -34.59 -10.71 6.04
N SER A 181 -35.42 -9.75 5.64
CA SER A 181 -36.13 -9.79 4.36
C SER A 181 -35.16 -9.52 3.18
N PRO A 182 -35.48 -9.99 1.95
CA PRO A 182 -34.67 -9.70 0.76
C PRO A 182 -34.42 -8.20 0.54
N ARG A 183 -35.39 -7.36 0.89
CA ARG A 183 -35.30 -5.90 0.79
C ARG A 183 -34.33 -5.29 1.80
N GLU A 184 -34.35 -5.76 3.05
CA GLU A 184 -33.41 -5.31 4.08
C GLU A 184 -31.98 -5.73 3.74
N GLU A 185 -31.81 -6.95 3.22
CA GLU A 185 -30.54 -7.46 2.73
C GLU A 185 -30.01 -6.62 1.56
N LEU A 186 -30.84 -6.30 0.56
CA LEU A 186 -30.46 -5.44 -0.56
C LEU A 186 -30.09 -4.02 -0.08
N GLN A 187 -30.84 -3.45 0.87
CA GLN A 187 -30.54 -2.14 1.42
C GLN A 187 -29.21 -2.13 2.18
N ARG A 188 -28.89 -3.21 2.90
CA ARG A 188 -27.58 -3.42 3.54
C ARG A 188 -26.48 -3.50 2.50
N GLN A 189 -26.60 -4.39 1.51
CA GLN A 189 -25.62 -4.56 0.44
C GLN A 189 -25.38 -3.23 -0.30
N ARG A 190 -26.43 -2.48 -0.59
CA ARG A 190 -26.32 -1.14 -1.18
C ARG A 190 -25.52 -0.19 -0.30
N MET A 191 -25.79 -0.14 0.99
CA MET A 191 -25.06 0.71 1.95
C MET A 191 -23.57 0.34 1.99
N GLU A 192 -23.27 -0.95 1.97
CA GLU A 192 -21.92 -1.51 1.94
C GLU A 192 -21.15 -1.16 0.67
N ILE A 193 -21.80 -1.33 -0.49
CA ILE A 193 -21.23 -1.02 -1.80
C ILE A 193 -21.01 0.49 -1.91
N GLU A 194 -21.98 1.31 -1.50
CA GLU A 194 -21.88 2.76 -1.55
C GLU A 194 -20.71 3.27 -0.69
N PHE A 195 -20.49 2.68 0.48
CA PHE A 195 -19.33 2.98 1.33
C PHE A 195 -18.01 2.61 0.66
N ARG A 196 -17.89 1.41 0.08
CA ARG A 196 -16.71 0.96 -0.67
C ARG A 196 -16.38 1.92 -1.82
N VAL A 197 -17.39 2.25 -2.63
CA VAL A 197 -17.28 3.18 -3.75
C VAL A 197 -16.83 4.57 -3.28
N ALA A 198 -17.41 5.08 -2.19
CA ALA A 198 -17.02 6.37 -1.64
C ALA A 198 -15.56 6.38 -1.15
N VAL A 199 -15.09 5.30 -0.53
CA VAL A 199 -13.67 5.17 -0.15
C VAL A 199 -12.76 5.17 -1.38
N GLN A 200 -13.11 4.48 -2.46
CA GLN A 200 -12.31 4.48 -3.71
C GLN A 200 -12.26 5.86 -4.36
N THR A 201 -13.34 6.64 -4.24
CA THR A 201 -13.35 8.01 -4.78
C THR A 201 -12.36 8.94 -4.09
N VAL A 202 -11.93 8.63 -2.86
CA VAL A 202 -10.81 9.31 -2.17
C VAL A 202 -9.52 9.11 -2.96
N THR A 203 -9.23 7.86 -3.36
CA THR A 203 -8.04 7.53 -4.15
C THR A 203 -8.07 8.17 -5.54
N ILE A 204 -9.21 8.09 -6.23
CA ILE A 204 -9.38 8.71 -7.56
C ILE A 204 -9.12 10.22 -7.48
N LEU A 205 -9.71 10.91 -6.49
CA LEU A 205 -9.48 12.35 -6.30
C LEU A 205 -8.04 12.67 -5.89
N ARG A 206 -7.35 11.78 -5.18
CA ARG A 206 -5.92 11.92 -4.92
C ARG A 206 -5.13 11.95 -6.23
N TYR A 207 -5.37 11.00 -7.13
CA TYR A 207 -4.69 10.95 -8.43
C TYR A 207 -4.97 12.20 -9.28
N VAL A 208 -6.20 12.70 -9.26
CA VAL A 208 -6.55 13.97 -9.92
C VAL A 208 -5.82 15.16 -9.27
N ALA A 209 -5.77 15.24 -7.94
CA ALA A 209 -5.09 16.31 -7.21
C ALA A 209 -3.57 16.30 -7.43
N GLU A 210 -2.97 15.11 -7.52
CA GLU A 210 -1.55 14.92 -7.84
C GLU A 210 -1.18 15.55 -9.20
N ARG A 211 -2.09 15.44 -10.17
CA ARG A 211 -1.92 15.99 -11.52
C ARG A 211 -2.45 17.41 -11.70
N LEU A 212 -2.85 18.10 -10.63
CA LEU A 212 -3.47 19.43 -10.69
C LEU A 212 -2.68 20.46 -11.53
N HIS A 213 -1.36 20.33 -11.62
CA HIS A 213 -0.49 21.21 -12.41
C HIS A 213 -0.60 21.02 -13.92
N ALA A 214 -1.04 19.86 -14.38
CA ALA A 214 -1.24 19.53 -15.79
C ALA A 214 -2.71 19.71 -16.22
N LEU A 215 -3.62 19.91 -15.27
CA LEU A 215 -5.05 19.97 -15.54
C LEU A 215 -5.51 21.37 -16.02
N PRO A 216 -6.54 21.41 -16.88
CA PRO A 216 -7.20 22.64 -17.28
C PRO A 216 -7.79 23.41 -16.09
N LEU A 217 -7.84 24.75 -16.21
CA LEU A 217 -8.38 25.63 -15.18
C LEU A 217 -9.85 25.32 -14.83
N SER A 218 -10.65 24.82 -15.78
CA SER A 218 -12.03 24.41 -15.55
C SER A 218 -12.12 23.31 -14.49
N VAL A 219 -11.25 22.31 -14.56
CA VAL A 219 -11.18 21.19 -13.59
C VAL A 219 -10.64 21.68 -12.25
N VAL A 220 -9.58 22.50 -12.27
CA VAL A 220 -8.97 23.06 -11.05
C VAL A 220 -9.99 23.90 -10.26
N SER A 221 -10.71 24.82 -10.91
CA SER A 221 -11.73 25.65 -10.27
C SER A 221 -12.95 24.83 -9.84
N ARG A 222 -13.32 23.79 -10.59
CA ARG A 222 -14.38 22.86 -10.17
C ARG A 222 -14.03 22.17 -8.85
N LEU A 223 -12.80 21.69 -8.72
CA LEU A 223 -12.33 20.97 -7.54
C LEU A 223 -12.14 21.90 -6.32
N LEU A 224 -11.50 23.05 -6.53
CA LEU A 224 -11.09 23.97 -5.46
C LEU A 224 -12.17 24.99 -5.06
N ASP A 225 -12.91 25.53 -6.03
CA ASP A 225 -13.86 26.61 -5.77
C ASP A 225 -15.29 26.09 -5.64
N LYS A 226 -15.77 25.32 -6.61
CA LYS A 226 -17.16 24.84 -6.59
C LYS A 226 -17.41 23.82 -5.49
N HIS A 227 -16.58 22.78 -5.43
CA HIS A 227 -16.75 21.69 -4.48
C HIS A 227 -16.01 21.90 -3.16
N ASP A 228 -15.02 22.80 -3.14
CA ASP A 228 -14.11 23.01 -2.01
C ASP A 228 -13.59 21.66 -1.47
N ALA A 229 -13.00 20.87 -2.38
CA ALA A 229 -12.55 19.52 -2.08
C ALA A 229 -11.62 19.48 -0.87
N LEU A 230 -10.74 20.48 -0.74
CA LEU A 230 -9.83 20.60 0.39
C LEU A 230 -10.57 20.59 1.74
N LEU A 231 -11.67 21.34 1.89
CA LEU A 231 -12.47 21.31 3.12
C LEU A 231 -13.24 19.99 3.32
N THR A 232 -13.59 19.30 2.24
CA THR A 232 -14.17 17.95 2.32
C THR A 232 -13.14 16.98 2.91
N PHE A 233 -11.89 17.02 2.45
CA PHE A 233 -10.81 16.19 3.02
C PHE A 233 -10.46 16.58 4.47
N VAL A 234 -10.52 17.87 4.83
CA VAL A 234 -10.45 18.31 6.24
C VAL A 234 -11.51 17.62 7.10
N ALA A 235 -12.77 17.57 6.63
CA ALA A 235 -13.85 16.91 7.35
C ALA A 235 -13.60 15.40 7.53
N LEU A 236 -13.01 14.75 6.53
CA LEU A 236 -12.63 13.33 6.58
C LEU A 236 -11.49 13.06 7.57
N VAL A 237 -10.51 13.96 7.69
CA VAL A 237 -9.47 13.87 8.73
C VAL A 237 -10.07 13.96 10.13
N GLU A 238 -11.03 14.88 10.33
CA GLU A 238 -11.63 15.08 11.64
C GLU A 238 -12.56 13.94 12.07
N ASN A 239 -13.31 13.40 11.11
CA ASN A 239 -14.30 12.35 11.33
C ASN A 239 -14.09 11.21 10.33
N PRO A 240 -13.02 10.41 10.47
CA PRO A 240 -12.71 9.35 9.52
C PRO A 240 -13.77 8.25 9.54
N PRO A 241 -14.53 8.06 8.44
CA PRO A 241 -15.66 7.13 8.41
C PRO A 241 -15.22 5.66 8.33
N TRP A 242 -13.94 5.41 8.02
CA TRP A 242 -13.26 4.11 8.03
C TRP A 242 -12.67 3.72 9.38
N THR A 243 -13.05 4.40 10.48
CA THR A 243 -12.63 4.04 11.83
C THR A 243 -13.83 3.91 12.75
N HIS A 244 -13.91 2.83 13.53
CA HIS A 244 -15.03 2.61 14.44
C HIS A 244 -14.62 1.81 15.69
N LYS A 245 -15.33 2.06 16.80
CA LYS A 245 -15.17 1.32 18.07
C LYS A 245 -16.17 0.18 18.15
N ALA A 246 -15.71 -1.06 18.08
CA ALA A 246 -16.55 -2.23 18.27
C ALA A 246 -16.58 -2.65 19.75
N VAL A 247 -17.78 -2.83 20.31
CA VAL A 247 -17.95 -3.45 21.63
C VAL A 247 -18.01 -4.95 21.46
N VAL A 248 -16.95 -5.65 21.86
CA VAL A 248 -16.86 -7.11 21.81
C VAL A 248 -17.30 -7.69 23.15
N LYS A 249 -18.28 -8.61 23.11
CA LYS A 249 -18.71 -9.36 24.31
C LYS A 249 -17.78 -10.55 24.49
N LEU A 250 -16.99 -10.55 25.56
CA LEU A 250 -16.15 -11.68 25.91
C LEU A 250 -16.99 -12.74 26.67
N PRO A 251 -16.71 -14.03 26.46
CA PRO A 251 -17.28 -15.07 27.30
C PRO A 251 -16.88 -14.85 28.77
N PRO A 252 -17.70 -15.30 29.74
CA PRO A 252 -17.39 -15.16 31.15
C PRO A 252 -16.03 -15.81 31.45
N ALA A 253 -15.19 -15.12 32.22
CA ALA A 253 -13.89 -15.64 32.62
C ALA A 253 -14.09 -16.93 33.42
N LYS A 254 -13.34 -17.98 33.07
CA LYS A 254 -13.48 -19.32 33.68
C LYS A 254 -13.25 -19.34 35.21
N ASP A 255 -12.71 -18.26 35.78
CA ASP A 255 -12.28 -18.17 37.19
C ASP A 255 -12.93 -17.02 38.00
N SER A 256 -14.14 -16.57 37.65
CA SER A 256 -14.87 -15.55 38.43
C SER A 256 -16.33 -15.93 38.65
N GLU A 257 -16.78 -15.93 39.91
CA GLU A 257 -18.20 -16.11 40.31
C GLU A 257 -19.13 -15.01 39.75
N ASP A 258 -18.55 -13.93 39.23
CA ASP A 258 -19.29 -12.84 38.60
C ASP A 258 -19.67 -13.22 37.16
N GLN A 259 -20.90 -13.74 37.00
CA GLN A 259 -21.49 -14.22 35.75
C GLN A 259 -21.86 -13.07 34.77
N ARG A 260 -21.20 -11.92 34.88
CA ARG A 260 -21.44 -10.73 34.05
C ARG A 260 -20.67 -10.84 32.73
N LEU A 261 -21.38 -10.63 31.62
CA LEU A 261 -20.78 -10.44 30.30
C LEU A 261 -19.77 -9.28 30.37
N ARG A 262 -18.48 -9.59 30.19
CA ARG A 262 -17.44 -8.56 30.08
C ARG A 262 -17.50 -7.97 28.68
N THR A 263 -17.63 -6.65 28.58
CA THR A 263 -17.56 -5.92 27.32
C THR A 263 -16.19 -5.26 27.19
N GLU A 264 -15.47 -5.56 26.11
CA GLU A 264 -14.23 -4.90 25.75
C GLU A 264 -14.46 -4.01 24.52
N VAL A 265 -13.88 -2.82 24.51
CA VAL A 265 -13.93 -1.93 23.34
C VAL A 265 -12.68 -2.18 22.50
N LYS A 266 -12.88 -2.71 21.29
CA LYS A 266 -11.81 -2.89 20.30
C LYS A 266 -11.97 -1.89 19.16
N TRP A 267 -10.85 -1.49 18.57
CA TRP A 267 -10.86 -0.62 17.40
C TRP A 267 -10.92 -1.44 16.11
N LYS A 268 -11.65 -0.93 15.13
CA LYS A 268 -11.62 -1.44 13.76
C LYS A 268 -11.27 -0.30 12.80
N LYS A 269 -10.42 -0.60 11.82
CA LYS A 269 -10.16 0.27 10.67
C LYS A 269 -10.55 -0.45 9.38
N PHE A 270 -10.99 0.32 8.38
CA PHE A 270 -11.28 -0.20 7.05
C PHE A 270 -10.03 -0.10 6.18
N VAL A 271 -9.50 -1.23 5.75
CA VAL A 271 -8.26 -1.37 4.99
C VAL A 271 -8.50 -2.39 3.89
N ASP A 272 -8.04 -2.10 2.66
CA ASP A 272 -8.17 -2.98 1.49
C ASP A 272 -9.59 -3.51 1.30
N GLN A 273 -10.54 -2.59 1.39
CA GLN A 273 -11.96 -2.86 1.27
C GLN A 273 -12.50 -3.87 2.30
N LYS A 274 -11.86 -4.03 3.46
CA LYS A 274 -12.27 -4.94 4.54
C LYS A 274 -12.13 -4.26 5.91
N TRP A 275 -13.00 -4.58 6.86
CA TRP A 275 -12.87 -4.08 8.23
C TRP A 275 -11.98 -4.99 9.05
N VAL A 276 -10.86 -4.47 9.55
CA VAL A 276 -9.85 -5.21 10.31
C VAL A 276 -9.81 -4.71 11.76
N LEU A 277 -9.64 -5.64 12.71
CA LEU A 277 -9.42 -5.30 14.12
C LEU A 277 -8.01 -4.74 14.29
N VAL A 278 -7.88 -3.66 15.05
CA VAL A 278 -6.60 -2.98 15.27
C VAL A 278 -6.27 -3.02 16.76
N GLU A 279 -5.08 -3.51 17.08
CA GLU A 279 -4.55 -3.54 18.44
C GLU A 279 -4.21 -2.13 18.93
N PRO A 280 -4.23 -1.86 20.26
CA PRO A 280 -3.98 -0.53 20.79
C PRO A 280 -2.62 0.08 20.38
N SER A 281 -1.59 -0.75 20.17
CA SER A 281 -0.26 -0.32 19.70
C SER A 281 -0.29 0.27 18.29
N ASP A 282 -1.19 -0.24 17.45
CA ASP A 282 -1.22 0.03 16.01
C ASP A 282 -2.29 1.07 15.67
N LEU A 283 -2.98 1.62 16.67
CA LEU A 283 -4.07 2.58 16.46
C LEU A 283 -3.61 3.83 15.70
N LEU A 284 -2.38 4.26 15.93
CA LEU A 284 -1.75 5.41 15.27
C LEU A 284 -1.01 5.03 13.99
N ALA A 285 -0.94 3.74 13.64
CA ALA A 285 -0.42 3.30 12.36
C ALA A 285 -1.36 3.80 11.25
N LEU A 286 -0.75 4.45 10.26
CA LEU A 286 -1.45 5.06 9.15
C LEU A 286 -1.90 3.95 8.18
N THR A 287 -3.20 3.91 7.91
CA THR A 287 -3.76 3.03 6.88
C THR A 287 -3.59 3.62 5.49
N THR A 288 -3.70 2.78 4.46
CA THR A 288 -3.67 3.21 3.06
C THR A 288 -4.70 4.29 2.77
N THR A 289 -5.94 4.11 3.21
CA THR A 289 -7.02 5.11 3.06
C THR A 289 -6.73 6.43 3.77
N GLU A 290 -6.22 6.39 5.01
CA GLU A 290 -5.84 7.61 5.74
C GLU A 290 -4.69 8.34 5.03
N ALA A 291 -3.73 7.60 4.47
CA ALA A 291 -2.65 8.17 3.67
C ALA A 291 -3.18 8.88 2.41
N GLN A 292 -4.16 8.28 1.69
CA GLN A 292 -4.77 8.92 0.51
C GLN A 292 -5.36 10.29 0.84
N VAL A 293 -6.04 10.44 1.98
CA VAL A 293 -6.61 11.72 2.44
C VAL A 293 -5.53 12.76 2.67
N TRP A 294 -4.48 12.38 3.39
CA TRP A 294 -3.37 13.29 3.71
C TRP A 294 -2.56 13.71 2.48
N LEU A 295 -2.32 12.77 1.55
CA LEU A 295 -1.69 13.06 0.27
C LEU A 295 -2.55 14.00 -0.58
N THR A 296 -3.86 13.82 -0.57
CA THR A 296 -4.76 14.73 -1.29
C THR A 296 -4.70 16.14 -0.70
N ILE A 297 -4.70 16.28 0.63
CA ILE A 297 -4.52 17.57 1.30
C ILE A 297 -3.18 18.20 0.94
N TYR A 298 -2.09 17.43 0.94
CA TYR A 298 -0.79 17.92 0.49
C TYR A 298 -0.86 18.49 -0.92
N TYR A 299 -1.45 17.75 -1.88
CA TYR A 299 -1.53 18.23 -3.26
C TYR A 299 -2.44 19.46 -3.43
N LEU A 300 -3.56 19.53 -2.71
CA LEU A 300 -4.50 20.64 -2.75
C LEU A 300 -4.09 21.86 -1.91
N LEU A 301 -3.01 21.77 -1.13
CA LEU A 301 -2.55 22.86 -0.25
C LEU A 301 -1.14 23.34 -0.60
N CYS A 302 -0.22 22.39 -0.83
CA CYS A 302 1.20 22.66 -0.94
C CYS A 302 1.67 22.88 -2.37
N THR A 303 0.93 22.44 -3.40
CA THR A 303 1.34 22.63 -4.80
C THR A 303 1.17 24.07 -5.26
N LYS A 304 2.00 24.49 -6.23
CA LYS A 304 1.94 25.84 -6.81
C LYS A 304 0.56 26.14 -7.41
N SER A 305 0.05 25.23 -8.23
CA SER A 305 -1.26 25.38 -8.88
C SER A 305 -2.37 25.52 -7.85
N ALA A 306 -2.37 24.73 -6.77
CA ALA A 306 -3.36 24.89 -5.72
C ALA A 306 -3.26 26.26 -5.04
N ARG A 307 -2.06 26.73 -4.69
CA ARG A 307 -1.87 28.03 -4.00
C ARG A 307 -2.24 29.24 -4.86
N GLU A 308 -2.06 29.17 -6.17
CA GLU A 308 -2.40 30.26 -7.09
C GLU A 308 -3.92 30.40 -7.29
N HIS A 309 -4.65 29.29 -7.18
CA HIS A 309 -6.08 29.22 -7.44
C HIS A 309 -6.95 29.23 -6.17
N TYR A 310 -6.53 28.57 -5.10
CA TYR A 310 -7.33 28.45 -3.88
C TYR A 310 -7.36 29.77 -3.09
N GLU A 311 -8.52 30.41 -3.04
CA GLU A 311 -8.71 31.58 -2.17
C GLU A 311 -8.90 31.16 -0.71
N VAL A 312 -7.97 31.55 0.16
CA VAL A 312 -8.11 31.34 1.61
C VAL A 312 -8.94 32.46 2.24
N THR A 313 -10.23 32.21 2.43
CA THR A 313 -11.11 33.07 3.23
C THR A 313 -10.89 32.84 4.73
N GLN A 314 -11.40 33.73 5.58
CA GLN A 314 -11.32 33.54 7.03
C GLN A 314 -11.98 32.23 7.47
N TYR A 315 -13.15 31.89 6.90
CA TYR A 315 -13.81 30.62 7.16
C TYR A 315 -12.95 29.41 6.76
N ARG A 316 -12.38 29.42 5.55
CA ARG A 316 -11.51 28.35 5.06
C ARG A 316 -10.27 28.19 5.94
N LYS A 317 -9.64 29.31 6.32
CA LYS A 317 -8.52 29.32 7.27
C LYS A 317 -8.91 28.65 8.59
N ASP A 318 -10.04 29.05 9.18
CA ASP A 318 -10.48 28.49 10.46
C ASP A 318 -10.73 26.99 10.37
N GLN A 319 -11.29 26.49 9.26
CA GLN A 319 -11.46 25.06 9.03
C GLN A 319 -10.13 24.32 8.83
N LEU A 320 -9.22 24.86 8.01
CA LEU A 320 -7.90 24.25 7.76
C LEU A 320 -7.07 24.13 9.03
N LEU A 321 -7.13 25.11 9.93
CA LEU A 321 -6.35 25.05 11.17
C LEU A 321 -6.85 23.97 12.15
N ARG A 322 -8.05 23.42 11.96
CA ARG A 322 -8.59 22.34 12.81
C ARG A 322 -7.81 21.04 12.65
N ILE A 323 -7.24 20.77 11.47
CA ILE A 323 -6.51 19.53 11.22
C ILE A 323 -5.09 19.53 11.78
N ARG A 324 -4.57 20.69 12.19
CA ARG A 324 -3.22 20.83 12.76
C ARG A 324 -2.98 19.91 13.97
N LYS A 325 -4.01 19.69 14.80
CA LYS A 325 -3.91 18.82 15.99
C LYS A 325 -3.71 17.32 15.65
N TYR A 326 -3.97 16.91 14.41
CA TYR A 326 -3.77 15.52 13.97
C TYR A 326 -2.37 15.29 13.38
N LEU A 327 -1.64 16.35 13.04
CA LEU A 327 -0.24 16.31 12.60
C LEU A 327 0.69 16.14 13.81
N ASN A 328 0.84 14.90 14.28
CA ASN A 328 1.79 14.53 15.32
C ASN A 328 3.10 13.99 14.72
N GLU A 329 4.16 13.94 15.54
CA GLU A 329 5.49 13.47 15.09
C GLU A 329 5.45 12.08 14.46
N LEU A 330 4.63 11.18 15.00
CA LEU A 330 4.48 9.81 14.47
C LEU A 330 3.82 9.78 13.08
N LEU A 331 2.88 10.69 12.80
CA LEU A 331 2.26 10.82 11.48
C LEU A 331 3.28 11.38 10.47
N VAL A 332 4.09 12.35 10.88
CA VAL A 332 5.14 12.91 10.01
C VAL A 332 6.27 11.90 9.78
N ASP A 333 6.61 11.08 10.77
CA ASP A 333 7.57 9.98 10.60
C ASP A 333 7.09 8.94 9.58
N GLN A 334 5.80 8.59 9.62
CA GLN A 334 5.18 7.67 8.66
C GLN A 334 4.98 8.29 7.27
N LEU A 335 4.75 9.60 7.17
CA LEU A 335 4.54 10.31 5.91
C LEU A 335 5.29 11.67 5.91
N PRO A 336 6.60 11.68 5.61
CA PRO A 336 7.46 12.88 5.76
C PRO A 336 7.01 14.12 4.98
N LEU A 337 6.31 13.93 3.87
CA LEU A 337 5.76 15.01 3.04
C LEU A 337 4.80 15.93 3.82
N LEU A 338 4.22 15.43 4.92
CA LEU A 338 3.33 16.22 5.78
C LEU A 338 4.04 17.28 6.60
N ALA A 339 5.38 17.27 6.67
CA ALA A 339 6.14 18.39 7.22
C ALA A 339 5.84 19.70 6.48
N ASP A 340 5.63 19.64 5.16
CA ASP A 340 5.26 20.81 4.36
C ASP A 340 3.83 21.29 4.67
N VAL A 341 2.90 20.35 4.88
CA VAL A 341 1.52 20.67 5.30
C VAL A 341 1.54 21.33 6.67
N GLN A 342 2.29 20.78 7.62
CA GLN A 342 2.43 21.34 8.97
C GLN A 342 3.00 22.75 8.91
N ARG A 343 4.09 22.95 8.17
CA ARG A 343 4.71 24.26 7.98
C ARG A 343 3.74 25.26 7.36
N TYR A 344 3.01 24.87 6.32
CA TYR A 344 2.01 25.74 5.69
C TYR A 344 0.92 26.15 6.69
N LEU A 345 0.40 25.22 7.48
CA LEU A 345 -0.63 25.52 8.49
C LEU A 345 -0.09 26.40 9.63
N ASP A 346 1.17 26.24 10.02
CA ASP A 346 1.84 27.09 11.01
C ASP A 346 2.01 28.52 10.49
N GLU A 347 2.45 28.69 9.23
CA GLU A 347 2.50 29.99 8.56
C GLU A 347 1.10 30.61 8.46
N LEU A 348 0.10 29.82 8.05
CA LEU A 348 -1.28 30.28 7.89
C LEU A 348 -1.90 30.75 9.20
N ALA A 349 -1.55 30.12 10.33
CA ALA A 349 -2.04 30.52 11.65
C ALA A 349 -1.68 31.98 11.98
N ILE A 350 -0.49 32.42 11.56
CA ILE A 350 0.04 33.76 11.82
C ILE A 350 -0.50 34.78 10.81
N VAL A 351 -0.73 34.38 9.56
CA VAL A 351 -1.23 35.26 8.50
C VAL A 351 -2.62 35.79 8.82
N GLN A 352 -2.78 37.12 8.92
CA GLN A 352 -4.11 37.72 9.03
C GLN A 352 -4.78 37.75 7.66
N VAL A 353 -5.85 36.98 7.48
CA VAL A 353 -6.68 37.04 6.27
C VAL A 353 -7.52 38.30 6.37
N GLY A 354 -7.18 39.33 5.58
CA GLY A 354 -7.91 40.60 5.59
C GLY A 354 -9.38 40.41 5.19
N SER A 355 -10.31 41.07 5.89
CA SER A 355 -11.75 41.07 5.54
C SER A 355 -12.06 41.66 4.14
N THR A 356 -11.05 42.18 3.44
CA THR A 356 -11.14 42.78 2.10
C THR A 356 -10.77 41.83 0.96
N SER A 357 -10.43 40.55 1.21
CA SER A 357 -10.11 39.59 0.14
C SER A 357 -11.27 39.40 -0.86
N ALA A 358 -12.51 39.71 -0.46
CA ALA A 358 -13.69 39.66 -1.30
C ALA A 358 -13.75 40.72 -2.43
N LEU A 359 -12.82 41.68 -2.52
CA LEU A 359 -12.88 42.76 -3.52
C LEU A 359 -11.87 42.65 -4.68
N GLY A 360 -11.16 41.52 -4.82
CA GLY A 360 -9.96 41.44 -5.67
C GLY A 360 -10.04 40.61 -6.96
N LYS A 361 -11.07 39.81 -7.21
CA LYS A 361 -11.19 39.02 -8.45
C LYS A 361 -12.64 38.95 -8.92
N ASN A 362 -13.12 40.04 -9.52
CA ASN A 362 -14.27 39.98 -10.44
C ASN A 362 -13.82 39.29 -11.75
N GLY A 363 -13.26 38.09 -11.66
CA GLY A 363 -13.03 37.24 -12.81
C GLY A 363 -14.38 36.71 -13.26
N LEU A 364 -14.71 36.90 -14.53
CA LEU A 364 -15.79 36.15 -15.16
C LEU A 364 -15.38 34.67 -15.10
N VAL A 365 -15.94 33.91 -14.17
CA VAL A 365 -15.74 32.46 -14.08
C VAL A 365 -16.68 31.83 -15.09
N MET A 366 -16.14 31.47 -16.26
CA MET A 366 -16.84 30.63 -17.23
C MET A 366 -16.80 29.20 -16.70
N GLU A 367 -17.89 28.78 -16.07
CA GLU A 367 -18.00 27.44 -15.51
C GLU A 367 -18.40 26.44 -16.60
N ALA A 368 -17.57 25.41 -16.80
CA ALA A 368 -17.92 24.28 -17.65
C ALA A 368 -19.04 23.46 -16.98
N VAL A 369 -20.10 23.18 -17.74
CA VAL A 369 -21.26 22.44 -17.27
C VAL A 369 -21.13 20.97 -17.69
N PRO A 370 -21.13 20.03 -16.73
CA PRO A 370 -21.11 18.60 -17.06
C PRO A 370 -22.34 18.23 -17.90
N TYR A 371 -22.11 17.67 -19.09
CA TYR A 371 -23.17 17.45 -20.09
C TYR A 371 -23.73 16.02 -20.12
N LEU A 372 -22.94 15.01 -19.74
CA LEU A 372 -23.34 13.60 -19.82
C LEU A 372 -24.44 13.32 -18.82
N ARG A 373 -24.19 13.66 -17.55
CA ARG A 373 -25.19 13.42 -16.50
C ARG A 373 -26.47 14.21 -16.74
N ASP A 374 -26.33 15.46 -17.17
CA ASP A 374 -27.46 16.34 -17.49
C ASP A 374 -28.26 15.83 -18.69
N SER A 375 -27.60 15.27 -19.71
CA SER A 375 -28.25 14.64 -20.86
C SER A 375 -29.08 13.43 -20.43
N ILE A 376 -28.52 12.55 -19.58
CA ILE A 376 -29.23 11.39 -19.05
C ILE A 376 -30.44 11.84 -18.22
N LEU A 377 -30.27 12.83 -17.35
CA LEU A 377 -31.36 13.41 -16.56
C LEU A 377 -32.48 13.97 -17.45
N ARG A 378 -32.15 14.80 -18.44
CA ARG A 378 -33.15 15.41 -19.34
C ARG A 378 -33.94 14.35 -20.10
N THR A 379 -33.29 13.27 -20.51
CA THR A 379 -33.89 12.19 -21.29
C THR A 379 -34.85 11.33 -20.46
N PHE A 380 -34.47 10.99 -19.22
CA PHE A 380 -35.18 9.95 -18.45
C PHE A 380 -35.99 10.45 -17.25
N ARG A 381 -35.88 11.73 -16.86
CA ARG A 381 -36.54 12.27 -15.64
C ARG A 381 -38.05 12.03 -15.58
N SER A 382 -38.74 12.10 -16.72
CA SER A 382 -40.19 11.87 -16.78
C SER A 382 -40.57 10.38 -16.78
N ARG A 383 -39.62 9.49 -17.06
CA ARG A 383 -39.86 8.06 -17.35
C ARG A 383 -39.45 7.11 -16.22
N TYR A 384 -38.89 7.59 -15.11
CA TYR A 384 -38.44 6.72 -14.01
C TYR A 384 -39.51 5.75 -13.48
N ARG A 385 -40.77 6.21 -13.35
CA ARG A 385 -41.88 5.36 -12.89
C ARG A 385 -42.29 4.29 -13.91
N GLU A 386 -42.25 4.65 -15.19
CA GLU A 386 -42.50 3.72 -16.29
C GLU A 386 -41.41 2.64 -16.31
N LEU A 387 -40.14 3.05 -16.23
CA LEU A 387 -39.02 2.13 -16.23
C LEU A 387 -39.04 1.18 -15.01
N ALA A 388 -39.42 1.68 -13.83
CA ALA A 388 -39.58 0.86 -12.65
C ALA A 388 -40.68 -0.22 -12.85
N ARG A 389 -41.84 0.16 -13.40
CA ARG A 389 -42.94 -0.78 -13.68
C ARG A 389 -42.51 -1.87 -14.67
N GLU A 390 -41.90 -1.48 -15.78
CA GLU A 390 -41.40 -2.42 -16.79
C GLU A 390 -40.35 -3.38 -16.20
N PHE A 391 -39.46 -2.90 -15.34
CA PHE A 391 -38.49 -3.76 -14.65
C PHE A 391 -39.19 -4.75 -13.70
N ASP A 392 -40.21 -4.30 -12.96
CA ASP A 392 -41.00 -5.15 -12.08
C ASP A 392 -41.77 -6.24 -12.87
N GLU A 393 -42.28 -5.91 -14.05
CA GLU A 393 -42.92 -6.88 -14.96
C GLU A 393 -41.92 -7.94 -15.43
N LEU A 394 -40.72 -7.53 -15.85
CA LEU A 394 -39.65 -8.45 -16.25
C LEU A 394 -39.14 -9.30 -15.09
N SER A 395 -39.15 -8.77 -13.86
CA SER A 395 -38.69 -9.48 -12.66
C SER A 395 -39.43 -10.79 -12.39
N ALA A 396 -40.63 -10.96 -12.95
CA ALA A 396 -41.38 -12.21 -12.87
C ALA A 396 -40.67 -13.39 -13.56
N ASN A 397 -39.82 -13.10 -14.55
CA ASN A 397 -39.09 -14.10 -15.32
C ASN A 397 -37.65 -14.31 -14.79
N PHE A 398 -37.23 -13.59 -13.76
CA PHE A 398 -35.88 -13.74 -13.22
C PHE A 398 -35.75 -15.08 -12.48
N SER A 399 -34.59 -15.72 -12.66
CA SER A 399 -34.23 -16.98 -12.01
C SER A 399 -32.98 -16.78 -11.17
N ARG A 400 -33.14 -16.85 -9.85
CA ARG A 400 -32.01 -16.79 -8.90
C ARG A 400 -31.00 -17.90 -9.17
N GLY A 401 -31.43 -19.07 -9.65
CA GLY A 401 -30.53 -20.18 -9.96
C GLY A 401 -29.63 -19.91 -11.16
N GLU A 402 -30.15 -19.25 -12.20
CA GLU A 402 -29.36 -18.83 -13.36
C GLU A 402 -28.35 -17.74 -12.98
N ASP A 403 -28.80 -16.73 -12.23
CA ASP A 403 -27.94 -15.67 -11.72
C ASP A 403 -26.84 -16.22 -10.79
N LEU A 404 -27.14 -17.25 -9.99
CA LEU A 404 -26.15 -17.90 -9.13
C LEU A 404 -25.12 -18.70 -9.94
N LYS A 405 -25.56 -19.36 -11.02
CA LYS A 405 -24.66 -20.07 -11.93
C LYS A 405 -23.69 -19.10 -12.61
N ALA A 406 -24.22 -17.98 -13.10
CA ALA A 406 -23.45 -16.87 -13.65
C ALA A 406 -22.38 -16.36 -12.67
N LEU A 407 -22.76 -16.16 -11.40
CA LEU A 407 -21.80 -15.78 -10.36
C LEU A 407 -20.73 -16.85 -10.14
N ALA A 408 -21.13 -18.12 -10.03
CA ALA A 408 -20.19 -19.22 -9.79
C ALA A 408 -19.16 -19.36 -10.93
N GLU A 409 -19.57 -19.13 -12.18
CA GLU A 409 -18.67 -19.16 -13.34
C GLU A 409 -17.56 -18.09 -13.26
N LEU A 410 -17.84 -16.92 -12.69
CA LEU A 410 -16.83 -15.87 -12.47
C LEU A 410 -15.83 -16.24 -11.37
N TYR A 411 -16.31 -16.81 -10.25
CA TYR A 411 -15.44 -17.21 -9.13
C TYR A 411 -14.65 -18.49 -9.41
N GLN A 412 -15.04 -19.28 -10.42
CA GLN A 412 -14.28 -20.43 -10.90
C GLN A 412 -13.11 -20.06 -11.81
N MET A 413 -12.92 -18.78 -12.16
CA MET A 413 -11.77 -18.35 -12.94
C MET A 413 -10.47 -18.51 -12.14
N GLU A 414 -9.48 -19.14 -12.76
CA GLU A 414 -8.18 -19.43 -12.17
C GLU A 414 -7.44 -18.15 -11.78
N GLY A 415 -7.01 -18.01 -10.52
CA GLY A 415 -6.36 -16.80 -9.99
C GLY A 415 -7.30 -15.77 -9.34
N VAL A 416 -8.62 -15.98 -9.36
CA VAL A 416 -9.56 -15.12 -8.62
C VAL A 416 -9.39 -15.28 -7.10
N GLU A 417 -9.06 -16.49 -6.63
CA GLU A 417 -8.77 -16.74 -5.21
C GLU A 417 -7.56 -15.94 -4.72
N GLU A 418 -6.48 -15.85 -5.51
CA GLU A 418 -5.29 -15.03 -5.21
C GLU A 418 -5.64 -13.54 -5.02
N LEU A 419 -6.53 -13.01 -5.87
CA LEU A 419 -7.03 -11.63 -5.79
C LEU A 419 -7.93 -11.41 -4.56
N LEU A 420 -8.77 -12.38 -4.21
CA LEU A 420 -9.71 -12.29 -3.09
C LEU A 420 -9.02 -12.47 -1.73
N GLU A 421 -8.00 -13.31 -1.69
CA GLU A 421 -7.16 -13.58 -0.52
C GLU A 421 -6.18 -12.46 -0.21
N GLY A 422 -5.86 -11.62 -1.20
CA GLY A 422 -5.27 -10.29 -1.03
C GLY A 422 -4.36 -10.15 0.19
N GLY A 423 -3.19 -10.78 0.12
CA GLY A 423 -2.10 -10.61 1.09
C GLY A 423 -1.85 -11.75 2.07
N ASN A 424 -2.34 -12.97 1.84
CA ASN A 424 -1.99 -14.09 2.73
C ASN A 424 -1.95 -15.46 2.01
N SER A 425 -1.18 -15.55 0.93
CA SER A 425 -0.76 -16.86 0.38
C SER A 425 0.73 -16.84 0.11
N ALA A 426 1.50 -17.30 1.11
CA ALA A 426 2.76 -17.95 0.86
C ALA A 426 2.43 -19.24 0.10
N ALA A 427 2.53 -19.18 -1.23
CA ALA A 427 2.30 -20.33 -2.10
C ALA A 427 3.39 -21.37 -1.84
N ASN A 428 2.99 -22.45 -1.16
CA ASN A 428 3.39 -23.77 -1.60
C ASN A 428 2.78 -23.96 -3.00
N ASP A 429 3.61 -24.15 -4.00
CA ASP A 429 3.37 -25.24 -4.94
C ASP A 429 4.70 -25.64 -5.56
N ASP A 430 4.90 -26.95 -5.53
CA ASP A 430 5.96 -27.69 -6.18
C ASP A 430 5.91 -27.44 -7.69
N ASP A 431 7.07 -27.30 -8.33
CA ASP A 431 7.14 -27.71 -9.73
C ASP A 431 8.45 -28.43 -10.04
N GLU A 432 8.27 -29.63 -10.57
CA GLU A 432 9.30 -30.51 -11.09
C GLU A 432 9.89 -29.90 -12.38
N ASN A 433 11.22 -29.89 -12.42
CA ASN A 433 12.07 -30.06 -13.59
C ASN A 433 11.62 -29.45 -14.93
N THR A 434 12.29 -28.37 -15.31
CA THR A 434 12.83 -28.30 -16.67
C THR A 434 14.23 -27.69 -16.62
N GLU A 435 15.16 -28.45 -17.19
CA GLU A 435 16.60 -28.19 -17.26
C GLU A 435 16.88 -26.96 -18.12
N ASP A 436 17.67 -26.02 -17.59
CA ASP A 436 18.61 -25.25 -18.42
C ASP A 436 19.90 -25.02 -17.62
N ASN A 437 20.99 -25.51 -18.20
CA ASN A 437 22.33 -25.55 -17.65
C ASN A 437 22.91 -24.14 -17.48
N ASN A 438 23.04 -23.71 -16.22
CA ASN A 438 24.09 -22.82 -15.77
C ASN A 438 24.72 -23.43 -14.51
N ASP A 439 25.74 -24.26 -14.74
CA ASP A 439 26.62 -24.83 -13.73
C ASP A 439 27.38 -23.70 -13.01
N SER A 440 26.84 -23.17 -11.90
CA SER A 440 27.60 -22.63 -10.74
C SER A 440 26.75 -21.92 -9.65
N GLU A 441 25.42 -21.87 -9.71
CA GLU A 441 24.61 -21.09 -8.73
C GLU A 441 23.49 -21.85 -7.99
N ARG A 442 23.56 -23.19 -7.85
CA ARG A 442 22.49 -23.97 -7.16
C ARG A 442 22.95 -24.96 -6.09
N ASP A 443 24.05 -24.69 -5.37
CA ASP A 443 24.55 -25.63 -4.35
C ASP A 443 24.33 -25.20 -2.89
N LEU A 444 23.65 -24.08 -2.59
CA LEU A 444 23.49 -23.63 -1.19
C LEU A 444 22.23 -24.15 -0.46
N VAL A 445 21.28 -24.78 -1.17
CA VAL A 445 19.97 -25.15 -0.59
C VAL A 445 20.06 -26.34 0.39
N ASP A 446 21.10 -27.17 0.30
CA ASP A 446 21.31 -28.35 1.18
C ASP A 446 22.57 -28.24 2.08
N LEU A 447 23.18 -27.07 2.15
CA LEU A 447 24.44 -26.84 2.84
C LEU A 447 24.22 -26.34 4.28
N VAL A 448 24.68 -27.12 5.27
CA VAL A 448 24.57 -26.75 6.69
C VAL A 448 25.80 -25.93 7.10
N PRO A 449 25.66 -24.68 7.57
CA PRO A 449 26.79 -23.83 7.95
C PRO A 449 27.42 -24.32 9.25
N THR A 450 28.71 -24.62 9.31
CA THR A 450 29.35 -25.25 10.48
C THR A 450 30.24 -24.29 11.28
N ARG A 451 31.08 -23.52 10.60
CA ARG A 451 32.04 -22.60 11.22
C ARG A 451 32.12 -21.27 10.48
N VAL A 452 32.46 -20.22 11.20
CA VAL A 452 32.69 -18.87 10.69
C VAL A 452 34.01 -18.36 11.26
N LYS A 453 34.88 -17.81 10.42
CA LYS A 453 36.12 -17.17 10.82
C LYS A 453 36.09 -15.71 10.39
N LEU A 454 36.40 -14.81 11.29
CA LEU A 454 36.49 -13.38 11.05
C LEU A 454 37.94 -12.92 11.20
N GLU A 455 38.46 -12.25 10.18
CA GLU A 455 39.79 -11.65 10.17
C GLU A 455 39.64 -10.13 10.01
N PHE A 456 40.03 -9.38 11.04
CA PHE A 456 40.04 -7.91 11.00
C PHE A 456 41.47 -7.42 10.80
N LEU A 457 41.67 -6.52 9.84
CA LEU A 457 42.94 -5.82 9.64
C LEU A 457 42.79 -4.34 9.97
N ASN A 458 43.53 -3.89 10.97
CA ASN A 458 43.57 -2.47 11.32
C ASN A 458 44.46 -1.70 10.34
N SER A 459 43.94 -0.64 9.72
CA SER A 459 44.75 0.20 8.84
C SER A 459 45.66 1.15 9.65
N ALA A 460 46.97 1.12 9.40
CA ALA A 460 47.89 2.08 9.99
C ALA A 460 47.59 3.49 9.48
N HIS A 461 47.31 4.43 10.38
CA HIS A 461 47.03 5.85 10.08
C HIS A 461 48.03 6.46 9.06
N LYS A 462 47.61 6.64 7.79
CA LYS A 462 48.23 7.61 6.88
C LYS A 462 47.55 8.97 7.08
N GLN A 463 48.13 9.82 7.94
CA GLN A 463 47.80 11.24 7.95
C GLN A 463 48.29 11.89 6.65
N SER A 464 47.40 12.17 5.69
CA SER A 464 47.73 12.99 4.53
C SER A 464 47.52 14.48 4.86
N ILE A 465 48.61 15.24 4.95
CA ILE A 465 48.62 16.71 4.87
C ILE A 465 48.45 17.09 3.39
N PRO A 466 47.61 18.08 3.02
CA PRO A 466 47.40 18.42 1.62
C PRO A 466 48.48 19.42 1.16
N ASP A 467 49.24 19.10 0.10
CA ASP A 467 49.92 20.15 -0.65
C ASP A 467 50.11 19.84 -2.15
N LYS A 468 49.71 20.85 -2.92
CA LYS A 468 49.88 21.25 -4.33
C LYS A 468 50.70 20.38 -5.33
N ASN A 469 50.03 20.13 -6.47
CA ASN A 469 50.48 19.99 -7.86
C ASN A 469 51.98 19.79 -8.19
N ALA A 470 52.28 18.70 -8.89
CA ALA A 470 53.22 18.68 -10.03
C ALA A 470 52.89 17.53 -11.01
N LEU A 471 52.93 17.85 -12.32
CA LEU A 471 52.96 16.92 -13.44
C LEU A 471 54.35 16.26 -13.55
N ILE A 472 54.41 14.95 -13.83
CA ILE A 472 55.27 14.26 -14.83
C ILE A 472 55.07 12.74 -14.69
N VAL A 473 55.07 12.08 -15.85
CA VAL A 473 55.00 10.63 -16.11
C VAL A 473 56.29 9.94 -15.66
N GLU A 474 56.20 8.77 -15.01
CA GLU A 474 57.01 7.57 -15.33
C GLU A 474 56.67 6.33 -14.45
N LEU A 475 56.29 5.26 -15.16
CA LEU A 475 56.69 3.84 -15.09
C LEU A 475 56.84 3.09 -13.76
N ASP A 476 56.10 1.96 -13.71
CA ASP A 476 56.37 0.67 -13.08
C ASP A 476 57.40 0.60 -11.95
N ASN A 477 56.90 0.30 -10.74
CA ASN A 477 57.59 -0.53 -9.78
C ASN A 477 56.58 -1.42 -9.04
N ASN A 478 56.47 -2.66 -9.51
CA ASN A 478 55.89 -3.78 -8.77
C ASN A 478 56.89 -4.18 -7.67
N GLU A 479 56.70 -3.67 -6.46
CA GLU A 479 57.20 -4.30 -5.24
C GLU A 479 56.04 -4.41 -4.24
N GLU A 480 55.61 -5.64 -3.97
CA GLU A 480 54.68 -5.97 -2.89
C GLU A 480 55.30 -5.54 -1.55
N PRO A 481 54.65 -4.68 -0.74
CA PRO A 481 55.12 -4.44 0.61
C PRO A 481 54.69 -5.62 1.48
N ALA A 482 55.68 -6.34 2.00
CA ALA A 482 55.51 -7.37 3.02
C ALA A 482 54.63 -6.87 4.17
N GLN A 483 53.44 -7.46 4.32
CA GLN A 483 52.52 -7.15 5.41
C GLN A 483 53.14 -7.57 6.74
N SER A 484 53.29 -6.59 7.64
CA SER A 484 53.63 -6.80 9.03
C SER A 484 52.46 -7.50 9.73
N GLU A 485 52.68 -8.73 10.24
CA GLU A 485 51.72 -9.54 11.03
C GLU A 485 51.22 -8.87 12.34
N ALA A 486 51.52 -7.59 12.58
CA ALA A 486 51.46 -7.00 13.92
C ALA A 486 50.10 -6.44 14.35
N ASP A 487 49.07 -6.39 13.50
CA ASP A 487 47.79 -5.72 13.85
C ASP A 487 46.54 -6.41 13.24
N MET A 488 46.54 -7.75 13.23
CA MET A 488 45.42 -8.58 12.77
C MET A 488 44.66 -9.20 13.97
N VAL A 489 43.33 -9.11 13.96
CA VAL A 489 42.46 -9.74 14.96
C VAL A 489 41.68 -10.86 14.29
N GLU A 490 41.99 -12.10 14.67
CA GLU A 490 41.36 -13.32 14.12
C GLU A 490 40.43 -13.94 15.16
N VAL A 491 39.19 -14.26 14.77
CA VAL A 491 38.20 -14.90 15.63
C VAL A 491 37.52 -16.06 14.90
N GLU A 492 37.72 -17.27 15.41
CA GLU A 492 37.04 -18.48 14.93
C GLU A 492 35.80 -18.78 15.78
N LEU A 493 34.69 -19.07 15.12
CA LEU A 493 33.35 -19.20 15.69
C LEU A 493 32.67 -20.46 15.17
N ILE A 494 31.95 -21.16 16.05
CA ILE A 494 31.09 -22.29 15.70
C ILE A 494 29.66 -21.80 15.54
N VAL A 495 28.98 -22.32 14.52
CA VAL A 495 27.56 -22.06 14.26
C VAL A 495 26.71 -22.94 15.19
N ASP A 496 25.94 -22.31 16.07
CA ASP A 496 25.03 -22.99 16.99
C ASP A 496 23.76 -23.46 16.25
N GLN A 497 23.76 -24.71 15.78
CA GLN A 497 22.66 -25.29 15.02
C GLN A 497 21.32 -25.29 15.77
N GLU A 498 21.35 -25.42 17.10
CA GLU A 498 20.14 -25.44 17.94
C GLU A 498 19.48 -24.05 18.05
N SER A 499 20.21 -22.98 17.69
CA SER A 499 19.72 -21.60 17.75
C SER A 499 19.00 -21.12 16.49
N ARG A 500 18.81 -22.00 15.50
CA ARG A 500 18.18 -21.70 14.21
C ARG A 500 16.80 -21.07 14.41
N LYS A 501 16.63 -19.85 13.89
CA LYS A 501 15.34 -19.14 13.80
C LYS A 501 15.06 -18.77 12.36
N THR A 502 13.84 -19.07 11.90
CA THR A 502 13.34 -18.59 10.61
C THR A 502 12.96 -17.13 10.73
N MET A 503 13.52 -16.28 9.87
CA MET A 503 13.23 -14.86 9.82
C MET A 503 12.66 -14.53 8.44
N GLU A 504 11.64 -13.67 8.40
CA GLU A 504 10.98 -13.23 7.17
C GLU A 504 11.05 -11.71 7.09
N SER A 505 11.68 -11.20 6.03
CA SER A 505 11.68 -9.79 5.65
C SER A 505 10.69 -9.58 4.50
N ARG A 506 10.34 -8.32 4.18
CA ARG A 506 9.46 -7.96 3.05
C ARG A 506 9.95 -8.49 1.69
N THR A 507 11.24 -8.84 1.58
CA THR A 507 11.88 -9.23 0.33
C THR A 507 12.47 -10.64 0.34
N GLN A 508 12.79 -11.23 1.50
CA GLN A 508 13.49 -12.54 1.58
C GLN A 508 13.23 -13.30 2.89
N ARG A 509 13.32 -14.63 2.83
CA ARG A 509 13.32 -15.55 3.98
C ARG A 509 14.73 -16.07 4.22
N TYR A 510 15.17 -16.12 5.49
CA TYR A 510 16.50 -16.61 5.83
C TYR A 510 16.53 -17.29 7.20
N TYR A 511 17.47 -18.21 7.38
CA TYR A 511 17.78 -18.81 8.68
C TYR A 511 18.81 -17.97 9.42
N ARG A 512 18.51 -17.64 10.68
CA ARG A 512 19.44 -16.96 11.58
C ARG A 512 19.99 -17.92 12.61
N TYR A 513 21.32 -17.99 12.70
CA TYR A 513 22.07 -18.77 13.67
C TYR A 513 22.87 -17.85 14.59
N ARG A 514 23.03 -18.22 15.85
CA ARG A 514 23.94 -17.58 16.80
C ARG A 514 25.34 -18.17 16.63
N LEU A 515 26.36 -17.32 16.64
CA LEU A 515 27.75 -17.76 16.60
C LEU A 515 28.31 -17.82 18.03
N ARG A 516 29.01 -18.91 18.36
CA ARG A 516 29.68 -19.12 19.66
C ARG A 516 31.18 -19.26 19.45
N GLN A 517 31.97 -18.63 20.33
CA GLN A 517 33.42 -18.75 20.29
C GLN A 517 33.86 -20.10 20.86
N ASP A 518 34.73 -20.81 20.14
CA ASP A 518 35.28 -22.10 20.56
C ASP A 518 36.52 -21.86 21.43
N GLU A 519 36.34 -22.02 22.74
CA GLU A 519 37.36 -21.89 23.81
C GLU A 519 37.92 -20.48 24.16
N LYS A 520 38.53 -20.40 25.36
CA LYS A 520 38.86 -19.18 26.12
C LYS A 520 39.61 -18.12 25.30
N PRO A 521 39.33 -16.81 25.53
CA PRO A 521 39.85 -15.74 24.69
C PRO A 521 41.38 -15.69 24.72
N LYS A 522 42.04 -16.07 23.62
CA LYS A 522 43.31 -15.44 23.24
C LYS A 522 42.99 -13.95 23.16
N LYS A 523 43.74 -13.10 23.87
CA LYS A 523 43.51 -11.64 23.94
C LYS A 523 43.16 -11.11 22.54
N THR A 524 41.89 -10.82 22.30
CA THR A 524 41.42 -10.22 21.05
C THR A 524 41.96 -8.79 21.04
N GLY A 525 42.75 -8.46 20.03
CA GLY A 525 43.18 -7.09 19.79
C GLY A 525 41.98 -6.17 19.60
N PHE A 526 42.19 -4.87 19.79
CA PHE A 526 41.15 -3.88 19.56
C PHE A 526 40.94 -3.66 18.06
N ILE A 527 39.69 -3.57 17.63
CA ILE A 527 39.33 -3.20 16.26
C ILE A 527 39.31 -1.67 16.17
N GLN A 528 40.04 -1.10 15.22
CA GLN A 528 40.15 0.35 15.01
C GLN A 528 39.00 0.89 14.14
N SER A 529 38.87 2.22 14.09
CA SER A 529 37.79 2.90 13.35
C SER A 529 37.69 2.54 11.87
N HIS A 530 38.85 2.34 11.24
CA HIS A 530 39.00 2.01 9.82
C HIS A 530 39.65 0.64 9.65
N ALA A 531 39.00 -0.40 10.19
CA ALA A 531 39.41 -1.78 10.00
C ALA A 531 38.66 -2.39 8.81
N SER A 532 39.38 -3.14 7.97
CA SER A 532 38.76 -4.05 7.00
C SER A 532 38.45 -5.38 7.69
N VAL A 533 37.45 -6.11 7.17
CA VAL A 533 37.10 -7.44 7.68
C VAL A 533 36.85 -8.42 6.55
N GLU A 534 37.43 -9.61 6.68
CA GLU A 534 37.14 -10.77 5.83
C GLU A 534 36.46 -11.86 6.69
N ALA A 535 35.34 -12.39 6.19
CA ALA A 535 34.55 -13.43 6.83
C ALA A 535 34.54 -14.69 5.96
N HIS A 536 35.05 -15.78 6.52
CA HIS A 536 35.05 -17.09 5.90
C HIS A 536 33.96 -17.94 6.56
N VAL A 537 33.02 -18.45 5.77
CA VAL A 537 31.90 -19.28 6.24
C VAL A 537 32.04 -20.65 5.60
N TRP A 538 32.09 -21.71 6.41
CA TRP A 538 32.14 -23.08 5.90
C TRP A 538 30.81 -23.79 6.03
N PHE A 539 30.50 -24.60 5.03
CA PHE A 539 29.30 -25.41 4.95
C PHE A 539 29.63 -26.88 4.72
N THR A 540 28.84 -27.78 5.31
CA THR A 540 28.92 -29.23 5.08
C THR A 540 27.68 -29.73 4.33
N GLY A 541 27.88 -30.50 3.27
CA GLY A 541 26.80 -31.14 2.52
C GLY A 541 26.43 -32.55 3.04
N SER A 542 25.42 -33.15 2.39
CA SER A 542 24.90 -34.51 2.68
C SER A 542 25.99 -35.60 2.75
N GLU A 543 27.05 -35.47 1.95
CA GLU A 543 28.27 -36.28 2.11
C GLU A 543 29.25 -35.56 3.06
N LYS A 544 29.46 -36.10 4.27
CA LYS A 544 30.31 -35.56 5.35
C LYS A 544 31.81 -35.34 5.01
N SER A 545 32.20 -35.44 3.75
CA SER A 545 33.58 -35.44 3.26
C SER A 545 33.97 -34.20 2.43
N ARG A 546 33.05 -33.28 2.10
CA ARG A 546 33.37 -32.01 1.40
C ARG A 546 32.85 -30.81 2.18
N GLU A 547 33.76 -29.95 2.63
CA GLU A 547 33.45 -28.62 3.17
C GLU A 547 33.55 -27.57 2.06
N HIS A 548 32.53 -26.72 1.93
CA HIS A 548 32.53 -25.57 1.01
C HIS A 548 32.82 -24.30 1.79
N GLU A 549 33.78 -23.49 1.34
CA GLU A 549 34.15 -22.21 1.96
C GLU A 549 33.60 -21.05 1.12
N LEU A 550 32.89 -20.13 1.78
CA LEU A 550 32.40 -18.89 1.21
C LEU A 550 33.12 -17.71 1.86
N ARG A 551 33.62 -16.77 1.05
CA ARG A 551 34.34 -15.58 1.54
C ARG A 551 33.50 -14.33 1.31
N LEU A 552 33.39 -13.50 2.35
CA LEU A 552 32.72 -12.21 2.33
C LEU A 552 33.71 -11.16 2.83
N SER A 553 33.91 -10.07 2.09
CA SER A 553 34.82 -9.00 2.50
C SER A 553 34.09 -7.67 2.69
N CYS A 554 34.60 -6.85 3.59
CA CYS A 554 34.20 -5.45 3.76
C CYS A 554 35.48 -4.63 3.96
N ASP A 555 35.76 -3.76 2.99
CA ASP A 555 37.03 -3.02 2.90
C ASP A 555 37.21 -1.96 4.01
N ASP A 556 36.12 -1.40 4.52
CA ASP A 556 36.15 -0.48 5.66
C ASP A 556 34.84 -0.56 6.47
N LEU A 557 34.96 -0.92 7.74
CA LEU A 557 33.84 -0.95 8.67
C LEU A 557 33.27 0.44 8.98
N GLN A 558 33.99 1.54 8.72
CA GLN A 558 33.58 2.93 8.98
C GLN A 558 32.97 3.10 10.39
N LEU A 559 33.74 2.74 11.41
CA LEU A 559 33.31 2.89 12.79
C LEU A 559 33.60 4.32 13.28
N PRO A 560 32.75 4.92 14.12
CA PRO A 560 32.99 6.27 14.64
C PRO A 560 34.35 6.40 15.35
N GLU A 561 35.05 7.51 15.15
CA GLU A 561 36.28 7.78 15.89
C GLU A 561 36.02 7.89 17.40
N THR A 562 36.79 7.17 18.19
CA THR A 562 36.70 7.11 19.66
C THR A 562 37.35 8.32 20.37
N LYS A 563 37.63 9.41 19.65
CA LYS A 563 38.24 10.61 20.22
C LYS A 563 37.18 11.49 20.88
N GLU A 564 37.30 11.60 22.20
CA GLU A 564 36.55 12.52 23.07
C GLU A 564 35.01 12.36 23.00
N ALA A 565 34.52 11.18 23.40
CA ALA A 565 33.13 11.05 23.80
C ALA A 565 32.94 11.60 25.21
N ASP A 566 32.17 12.69 25.32
CA ASP A 566 31.71 13.29 26.56
C ASP A 566 31.24 12.24 27.57
N SER A 567 31.65 12.45 28.82
CA SER A 567 31.48 11.60 30.01
C SER A 567 30.01 11.32 30.45
N SER A 568 29.04 11.38 29.54
CA SER A 568 27.61 11.12 29.79
C SER A 568 26.99 10.02 28.92
N SER A 569 27.72 9.45 27.96
CA SER A 569 27.24 8.37 27.09
C SER A 569 27.75 7.00 27.56
N GLY A 570 26.84 6.08 27.91
CA GLY A 570 27.16 4.69 28.23
C GLY A 570 27.75 3.92 27.03
N MET A 571 28.29 2.72 27.28
CA MET A 571 28.86 1.82 26.24
C MET A 571 28.03 1.84 24.94
N ALA A 572 28.59 2.36 23.85
CA ALA A 572 27.94 2.34 22.54
C ALA A 572 28.07 0.94 21.94
N LYS A 573 26.92 0.35 21.57
CA LYS A 573 26.83 -0.94 20.87
C LYS A 573 26.42 -0.67 19.44
N LEU A 574 27.32 -0.93 18.49
CA LEU A 574 27.09 -0.78 17.06
C LEU A 574 26.91 -2.15 16.41
N TRP A 575 26.08 -2.23 15.39
CA TRP A 575 25.91 -3.43 14.58
C TRP A 575 26.48 -3.16 13.19
N LYS A 576 27.29 -4.08 12.69
CA LYS A 576 27.80 -4.08 11.32
C LYS A 576 27.46 -5.39 10.64
N GLN A 577 27.22 -5.29 9.34
CA GLN A 577 26.85 -6.38 8.48
C GLN A 577 27.98 -6.62 7.47
N ILE A 578 28.35 -7.87 7.26
CA ILE A 578 29.36 -8.32 6.30
C ILE A 578 28.65 -9.26 5.33
N GLY A 579 28.71 -8.95 4.04
CA GLY A 579 27.93 -9.63 2.99
C GLY A 579 26.53 -9.04 2.80
N SER A 580 25.95 -9.35 1.65
CA SER A 580 24.61 -8.92 1.26
C SER A 580 23.76 -10.11 0.81
N PHE A 581 22.44 -9.92 0.94
CA PHE A 581 21.42 -10.80 0.41
C PHE A 581 21.11 -10.53 -1.07
N GLU A 582 21.75 -9.53 -1.67
CA GLU A 582 21.62 -9.16 -3.08
C GLU A 582 22.81 -9.64 -3.92
N GLU A 583 23.85 -10.18 -3.28
CA GLU A 583 25.06 -10.74 -3.91
C GLU A 583 24.91 -12.25 -4.10
N SER A 584 25.70 -12.83 -5.02
CA SER A 584 25.66 -14.27 -5.39
C SER A 584 25.84 -15.23 -4.22
N SER A 585 26.36 -14.75 -3.09
CA SER A 585 26.69 -15.48 -1.88
C SER A 585 25.49 -15.68 -0.94
N LEU A 586 24.44 -14.84 -0.99
CA LEU A 586 23.19 -14.93 -0.20
C LEU A 586 23.36 -15.22 1.32
N VAL A 587 24.50 -14.81 1.88
CA VAL A 587 24.91 -15.09 3.26
C VAL A 587 25.41 -13.79 3.89
N VAL A 588 24.99 -13.58 5.13
CA VAL A 588 25.23 -12.35 5.87
C VAL A 588 25.73 -12.66 7.27
N VAL A 589 26.87 -12.08 7.65
CA VAL A 589 27.41 -12.14 9.02
C VAL A 589 27.15 -10.80 9.72
N GLN A 590 26.50 -10.83 10.87
CA GLN A 590 26.20 -9.65 11.69
C GLN A 590 27.06 -9.65 12.95
N CYS A 591 27.85 -8.58 13.10
CA CYS A 591 28.78 -8.39 14.20
C CYS A 591 28.35 -7.21 15.07
N GLN A 592 28.21 -7.44 16.38
CA GLN A 592 28.09 -6.36 17.35
C GLN A 592 29.49 -5.89 17.77
N LEU A 593 29.73 -4.60 17.70
CA LEU A 593 30.97 -3.94 18.12
C LEU A 593 30.66 -3.05 19.31
N ILE A 594 31.39 -3.23 20.40
CA ILE A 594 31.18 -2.54 21.67
C ILE A 594 32.41 -1.66 21.95
N THR A 595 32.18 -0.38 22.21
CA THR A 595 33.24 0.57 22.54
C THR A 595 33.83 0.28 23.92
N GLU A 596 35.15 0.13 24.01
CA GLU A 596 35.86 0.07 25.28
C GLU A 596 36.62 1.37 25.54
N ILE A 597 36.29 2.06 26.64
CA ILE A 597 36.98 3.28 27.07
C ILE A 597 38.11 2.86 28.01
N PRO A 598 39.39 3.20 27.73
CA PRO A 598 40.49 2.81 28.59
C PRO A 598 40.33 3.46 29.97
N ARG A 599 40.11 2.65 31.01
CA ARG A 599 40.19 3.10 32.41
C ARG A 599 41.64 3.02 32.87
N GLY A 600 42.43 4.04 32.55
CA GLY A 600 43.81 4.20 33.01
C GLY A 600 43.97 5.41 33.92
N ASN A 601 44.42 5.20 35.16
CA ASN A 601 44.70 6.26 36.14
C ASN A 601 46.12 6.87 36.02
N ASN A 602 46.81 6.66 34.90
CA ASN A 602 48.16 7.18 34.67
C ASN A 602 48.18 8.05 33.40
N ALA A 603 48.61 9.29 33.56
CA ALA A 603 48.46 10.37 32.57
C ALA A 603 49.46 10.36 31.40
N ASP A 604 50.16 9.25 31.11
CA ASP A 604 51.23 9.24 30.10
C ASP A 604 51.15 8.10 29.06
N GLU A 605 50.02 7.38 28.95
CA GLU A 605 49.75 6.50 27.80
C GLU A 605 48.45 6.91 27.11
N VAL A 606 48.55 7.62 25.97
CA VAL A 606 47.42 7.87 25.06
C VAL A 606 47.09 6.55 24.35
N GLY A 607 46.37 5.66 25.02
CA GLY A 607 45.82 4.45 24.40
C GLY A 607 44.71 4.83 23.43
N SER A 608 44.84 4.48 22.15
CA SER A 608 43.74 4.60 21.18
C SER A 608 42.58 3.71 21.63
N GLY A 609 41.43 4.29 21.99
CA GLY A 609 40.22 3.52 22.27
C GLY A 609 39.79 2.72 21.04
N GLY A 610 39.31 1.50 21.24
CA GLY A 610 38.90 0.62 20.14
C GLY A 610 37.65 -0.18 20.47
N TYR A 611 37.24 -1.01 19.52
CA TYR A 611 36.04 -1.82 19.61
C TYR A 611 36.40 -3.28 19.92
N HIS A 612 35.60 -3.92 20.77
CA HIS A 612 35.64 -5.37 20.94
C HIS A 612 34.35 -6.00 20.41
N LEU A 613 34.41 -7.28 20.04
CA LEU A 613 33.25 -8.02 19.54
C LEU A 613 32.29 -8.38 20.68
N GLY A 614 31.00 -8.22 20.41
CA GLY A 614 29.88 -8.58 21.27
C GLY A 614 29.12 -9.78 20.72
N ALA A 615 27.81 -9.67 20.58
CA ALA A 615 26.98 -10.72 19.98
C ALA A 615 27.22 -10.86 18.47
N LEU A 616 27.23 -12.10 17.98
CA LEU A 616 27.52 -12.47 16.59
C LEU A 616 26.42 -13.39 16.05
N TYR A 617 25.95 -13.11 14.83
CA TYR A 617 24.92 -13.90 14.15
C TYR A 617 25.30 -14.17 12.70
N LEU A 618 24.93 -15.35 12.21
CA LEU A 618 25.00 -15.72 10.80
C LEU A 618 23.58 -15.81 10.26
N ALA A 619 23.35 -15.25 9.09
CA ALA A 619 22.10 -15.32 8.37
C ALA A 619 22.36 -15.94 6.99
N VAL A 620 21.66 -17.02 6.67
CA VAL A 620 21.81 -17.78 5.42
C VAL A 620 20.45 -17.80 4.76
N SER A 621 20.37 -17.43 3.48
CA SER A 621 19.11 -17.48 2.73
C SER A 621 18.46 -18.86 2.85
N TYR A 622 17.12 -18.85 2.88
CA TYR A 622 16.30 -20.06 2.88
C TYR A 622 16.58 -20.91 1.65
#